data_AF-A0A959H6X3-F1
#
_entry.id   AF-A0A959H6X3-F1
#
_cell.length_a   1.000
_cell.length_b   1.000
_cell.length_c   1.000
_cell.angle_alpha   90.00
_cell.angle_beta   90.00
_cell.angle_gamma   90.00
#
_symmetry.space_group_name_H-M   'P 1'
#
loop_
_entity.id
_entity.type
_entity.pdbx_description
1 polymer ?
#
loop_
_entity_poly.entity_id
_entity_poly.type
_entity_poly.pdbx_seq_one_letter_code
_entity_poly.pdbx_strand_id
1 'polypeptide(L)'
;MKILKWASAAMLALYFFVILIFGFRDSDGNVSVRYLRLPGWEALHKRVHAELNGIDGPYLFGDTLYQVNKDHRLVSRQVSRGDSMLVRVNNEDNDAFYVHLRSRYEVEQAVYPQPSRLLAISDIEGNFNAFQSFLVCNEVIDTNYNWTFGDGHLVLLGDFVDRGEDVIQVLWLAYSLEEKAEEHCGKVHFILGNHEILNIEGHAKYVDEKYIRVAQEISGEQDWKKALRYIFSEHAELGRWLRTKNSVEKIGGHLFVHAGLSPETPGLCLSLTEINDIVRKNIGRDLYHEPGDDETANFLLGKTSPLWYRGLAAKYKYYLKASEEELDEILDYFEAEKVVVGHVVVDDVATDYDGKLIKIDLKHSRDKCSGDTKGLLVKDGIAFKVDDLGNEEVLEDEDLAVY
;
A
#
# COMPACT_ATOMS: atom_id res chain seq x y z
N MET A 1 36.39 26.59 -34.02
CA MET A 1 36.01 26.26 -32.62
C MET A 1 34.77 25.36 -32.48
N LYS A 2 33.66 25.56 -33.22
CA LYS A 2 32.46 24.68 -33.10
C LYS A 2 32.67 23.25 -33.63
N ILE A 3 33.39 23.08 -34.75
CA ILE A 3 33.68 21.77 -35.35
C ILE A 3 34.54 20.89 -34.41
N LEU A 4 35.50 21.52 -33.70
CA LEU A 4 36.36 20.80 -32.76
C LEU A 4 35.57 20.25 -31.56
N LYS A 5 34.57 20.99 -31.06
CA LYS A 5 33.70 20.53 -29.95
C LYS A 5 32.84 19.32 -30.36
N TRP A 6 32.28 19.33 -31.56
CA TRP A 6 31.48 18.20 -32.06
C TRP A 6 32.33 16.97 -32.37
N ALA A 7 33.56 17.16 -32.86
CA ALA A 7 34.51 16.06 -33.06
C ALA A 7 34.93 15.42 -31.73
N SER A 8 35.15 16.21 -30.67
CA SER A 8 35.45 15.69 -29.33
C SER A 8 34.27 14.94 -28.71
N ALA A 9 33.04 15.45 -28.87
CA ALA A 9 31.84 14.77 -28.38
C ALA A 9 31.59 13.45 -29.12
N ALA A 10 31.79 13.43 -30.44
CA ALA A 10 31.66 12.21 -31.25
C ALA A 10 32.74 11.16 -30.91
N MET A 11 33.99 11.59 -30.64
CA MET A 11 35.04 10.68 -30.17
C MET A 11 34.75 10.11 -28.79
N LEU A 12 34.23 10.92 -27.86
CA LEU A 12 33.81 10.45 -26.54
C LEU A 12 32.63 9.45 -26.63
N ALA A 13 31.63 9.76 -27.46
CA ALA A 13 30.51 8.84 -27.70
C ALA A 13 30.97 7.52 -28.34
N LEU A 14 31.85 7.57 -29.34
CA LEU A 14 32.44 6.39 -29.97
C LEU A 14 33.29 5.59 -28.98
N TYR A 15 34.05 6.26 -28.12
CA TYR A 15 34.85 5.63 -27.07
C TYR A 15 33.97 4.87 -26.07
N PHE A 16 32.86 5.48 -25.61
CA PHE A 16 31.89 4.80 -24.76
C PHE A 16 31.18 3.64 -25.48
N PHE A 17 30.85 3.80 -26.76
CA PHE A 17 30.22 2.76 -27.58
C PHE A 17 31.14 1.54 -27.79
N VAL A 18 32.44 1.77 -28.00
CA VAL A 18 33.45 0.71 -28.13
C VAL A 18 33.64 -0.02 -26.80
N ILE A 19 33.64 0.68 -25.67
CA ILE A 19 33.72 0.05 -24.34
C ILE A 19 32.48 -0.81 -24.06
N LEU A 20 31.29 -0.35 -24.47
CA LEU A 20 30.03 -1.09 -24.32
C LEU A 20 29.99 -2.38 -25.14
N ILE A 21 30.55 -2.39 -26.36
CA ILE A 21 30.51 -3.55 -27.25
C ILE A 21 31.63 -4.55 -26.95
N PHE A 22 32.85 -4.07 -26.66
CA PHE A 22 34.03 -4.94 -26.62
C PHE A 22 34.55 -5.27 -25.21
N GLY A 23 34.09 -4.56 -24.17
CA GLY A 23 34.55 -4.75 -22.79
C GLY A 23 36.03 -4.41 -22.59
N PHE A 24 36.51 -4.51 -21.33
CA PHE A 24 37.95 -4.36 -21.04
C PHE A 24 38.60 -5.75 -21.01
N ARG A 25 39.69 -5.90 -21.77
CA ARG A 25 40.52 -7.10 -21.75
C ARG A 25 41.65 -6.91 -20.75
N ASP A 26 41.78 -7.81 -19.78
CA ASP A 26 42.94 -7.80 -18.89
C ASP A 26 44.22 -8.29 -19.61
N SER A 27 45.37 -8.19 -18.94
CA SER A 27 46.67 -8.63 -19.47
C SER A 27 46.74 -10.13 -19.76
N ASP A 28 45.78 -10.91 -19.27
CA ASP A 28 45.69 -12.36 -19.44
C ASP A 28 44.68 -12.75 -20.54
N GLY A 29 44.10 -11.76 -21.23
CA GLY A 29 43.21 -11.95 -22.37
C GLY A 29 41.74 -12.20 -22.01
N ASN A 30 41.37 -12.13 -20.72
CA ASN A 30 39.99 -12.29 -20.27
C ASN A 30 39.19 -11.02 -20.55
N VAL A 31 38.05 -11.16 -21.20
CA VAL A 31 37.11 -10.07 -21.44
C VAL A 31 36.27 -9.89 -20.18
N SER A 32 36.53 -8.82 -19.44
CA SER A 32 35.64 -8.37 -18.36
C SER A 32 34.69 -7.32 -18.93
N VAL A 33 33.44 -7.70 -19.16
CA VAL A 33 32.36 -6.74 -19.41
C VAL A 33 31.92 -6.21 -18.04
N ARG A 34 32.67 -5.25 -17.49
CA ARG A 34 32.14 -4.42 -16.40
C ARG A 34 31.05 -3.54 -17.02
N TYR A 35 29.81 -4.01 -16.99
CA TYR A 35 28.64 -3.20 -17.31
C TYR A 35 28.74 -1.90 -16.50
N LEU A 36 28.85 -0.76 -17.18
CA LEU A 36 28.51 0.53 -16.60
C LEU A 36 27.03 0.44 -16.20
N ARG A 37 26.77 0.08 -14.94
CA ARG A 37 25.43 0.09 -14.35
C ARG A 37 24.94 1.53 -14.29
N LEU A 38 24.31 1.98 -15.37
CA LEU A 38 23.60 3.26 -15.39
C LEU A 38 22.40 3.17 -14.43
N PRO A 39 22.09 4.22 -13.65
CA PRO A 39 20.88 4.26 -12.84
C PRO A 39 19.66 3.98 -13.73
N GLY A 40 18.86 2.97 -13.36
CA GLY A 40 17.68 2.53 -14.12
C GLY A 40 17.91 1.35 -15.07
N TRP A 41 19.15 0.95 -15.38
CA TRP A 41 19.41 -0.23 -16.20
C TRP A 41 18.95 -1.53 -15.53
N GLU A 42 19.21 -1.71 -14.24
CA GLU A 42 18.74 -2.89 -13.51
C GLU A 42 17.22 -2.97 -13.44
N ALA A 43 16.55 -1.84 -13.19
CA ALA A 43 15.08 -1.78 -13.19
C ALA A 43 14.49 -2.06 -14.57
N LEU A 44 15.14 -1.59 -15.64
CA LEU A 44 14.72 -1.86 -17.02
C LEU A 44 14.97 -3.33 -17.39
N HIS A 45 16.13 -3.88 -17.05
CA HIS A 45 16.52 -5.26 -17.36
C HIS A 45 15.65 -6.29 -16.63
N LYS A 46 15.41 -6.07 -15.33
CA LYS A 46 14.48 -6.84 -14.50
C LYS A 46 13.09 -6.95 -15.16
N ARG A 47 12.53 -5.81 -15.59
CA ARG A 47 11.20 -5.74 -16.22
C ARG A 47 11.10 -6.41 -17.59
N VAL A 48 12.20 -6.56 -18.32
CA VAL A 48 12.22 -7.24 -19.63
C VAL A 48 12.20 -8.78 -19.47
N HIS A 49 12.58 -9.29 -18.29
CA HIS A 49 12.70 -10.73 -18.01
C HIS A 49 11.75 -11.20 -16.90
N ALA A 50 10.62 -10.50 -16.72
CA ALA A 50 9.62 -10.88 -15.73
C ALA A 50 9.06 -12.29 -16.00
N GLU A 51 9.08 -13.15 -14.99
CA GLU A 51 8.60 -14.53 -15.05
C GLU A 51 7.52 -14.77 -13.99
N LEU A 52 6.61 -15.71 -14.25
CA LEU A 52 5.67 -16.18 -13.24
C LEU A 52 6.46 -16.96 -12.18
N ASN A 53 6.19 -16.70 -10.90
CA ASN A 53 6.86 -17.35 -9.80
C ASN A 53 5.90 -17.66 -8.66
N GLY A 54 5.86 -18.92 -8.25
CA GLY A 54 4.95 -19.43 -7.22
C GLY A 54 3.48 -19.47 -7.62
N ILE A 55 2.66 -19.90 -6.67
CA ILE A 55 1.19 -19.79 -6.74
C ILE A 55 0.82 -18.31 -6.59
N ASP A 56 -0.15 -17.83 -7.37
CA ASP A 56 -0.62 -16.45 -7.25
C ASP A 56 -2.06 -16.25 -7.76
N GLY A 57 -2.73 -15.20 -7.30
CA GLY A 57 -4.15 -14.92 -7.59
C GLY A 57 -5.10 -15.42 -6.49
N PRO A 58 -6.41 -15.51 -6.78
CA PRO A 58 -7.04 -15.38 -8.08
C PRO A 58 -7.16 -13.92 -8.58
N TYR A 59 -7.21 -13.75 -9.90
CA TYR A 59 -7.53 -12.49 -10.58
C TYR A 59 -8.86 -12.66 -11.30
N LEU A 60 -9.87 -11.86 -10.97
CA LEU A 60 -11.23 -12.03 -11.48
C LEU A 60 -11.65 -10.88 -12.40
N PHE A 61 -12.07 -11.23 -13.62
CA PHE A 61 -12.60 -10.30 -14.63
C PHE A 61 -13.93 -10.83 -15.15
N GLY A 62 -15.03 -10.16 -14.79
CA GLY A 62 -16.37 -10.70 -15.00
C GLY A 62 -16.48 -12.09 -14.38
N ASP A 63 -16.81 -13.09 -15.22
CA ASP A 63 -16.96 -14.48 -14.81
C ASP A 63 -15.69 -15.32 -15.07
N THR A 64 -14.58 -14.70 -15.46
CA THR A 64 -13.30 -15.39 -15.74
C THR A 64 -12.31 -15.19 -14.60
N LEU A 65 -11.97 -16.30 -13.95
CA LEU A 65 -10.95 -16.36 -12.91
C LEU A 65 -9.63 -16.85 -13.51
N TYR A 66 -8.56 -16.07 -13.30
CA TYR A 66 -7.19 -16.43 -13.62
C TYR A 66 -6.40 -16.73 -12.34
N GLN A 67 -5.48 -17.69 -12.40
CA GLN A 67 -4.60 -18.02 -11.27
C GLN A 67 -3.28 -18.55 -11.80
N VAL A 68 -2.17 -18.23 -11.13
CA VAL A 68 -0.88 -18.87 -11.38
C VAL A 68 -0.82 -20.13 -10.52
N ASN A 69 -0.58 -21.28 -11.15
CA ASN A 69 -0.46 -22.55 -10.45
C ASN A 69 0.97 -22.80 -9.96
N LYS A 70 1.15 -23.89 -9.20
CA LYS A 70 2.46 -24.33 -8.69
C LYS A 70 3.51 -24.65 -9.78
N ASP A 71 3.07 -24.83 -11.03
CA ASP A 71 3.95 -25.09 -12.18
C ASP A 71 4.31 -23.78 -12.91
N HIS A 72 4.07 -22.62 -12.28
CA HIS A 72 4.34 -21.28 -12.79
C HIS A 72 3.59 -20.96 -14.09
N ARG A 73 2.36 -21.46 -14.22
CA ARG A 73 1.52 -21.23 -15.40
C ARG A 73 0.25 -20.51 -15.02
N LEU A 74 -0.08 -19.47 -15.79
CA LEU A 74 -1.39 -18.86 -15.74
C LEU A 74 -2.43 -19.83 -16.31
N VAL A 75 -3.40 -20.17 -15.50
CA VAL A 75 -4.58 -20.96 -15.89
C VAL A 75 -5.82 -20.12 -15.67
N SER A 76 -6.85 -20.36 -16.48
CA SER A 76 -8.14 -19.69 -16.32
C SER A 76 -9.30 -20.69 -16.29
N ARG A 77 -10.37 -20.28 -15.63
CA ARG A 77 -11.65 -21.01 -15.59
C ARG A 77 -12.80 -20.04 -15.46
N GLN A 78 -13.99 -20.49 -15.85
CA GLN A 78 -15.22 -19.74 -15.58
C GLN A 78 -15.67 -19.98 -14.14
N VAL A 79 -16.22 -18.95 -13.50
CA VAL A 79 -16.81 -18.99 -12.16
C VAL A 79 -18.15 -18.28 -12.15
N SER A 80 -19.04 -18.67 -11.25
CA SER A 80 -20.29 -17.97 -11.01
C SER A 80 -20.17 -17.06 -9.78
N ARG A 81 -20.88 -15.94 -9.74
CA ARG A 81 -20.86 -15.01 -8.60
C ARG A 81 -21.26 -15.63 -7.25
N GLY A 82 -22.02 -16.73 -7.26
CA GLY A 82 -22.40 -17.45 -6.04
C GLY A 82 -21.34 -18.45 -5.56
N ASP A 83 -20.25 -18.66 -6.31
CA ASP A 83 -19.21 -19.61 -5.96
C ASP A 83 -18.28 -19.04 -4.89
N SER A 84 -17.86 -19.88 -3.94
CA SER A 84 -16.71 -19.57 -3.09
C SER A 84 -15.42 -19.74 -3.89
N MET A 85 -14.59 -18.70 -3.91
CA MET A 85 -13.28 -18.74 -4.55
C MET A 85 -12.21 -19.15 -3.54
N LEU A 86 -11.38 -20.14 -3.90
CA LEU A 86 -10.25 -20.53 -3.09
C LEU A 86 -9.04 -19.65 -3.40
N VAL A 87 -8.55 -18.95 -2.39
CA VAL A 87 -7.29 -18.20 -2.43
C VAL A 87 -6.21 -19.07 -1.81
N ARG A 88 -5.04 -19.13 -2.45
CA ARG A 88 -3.88 -19.90 -1.97
C ARG A 88 -2.68 -18.97 -1.88
N VAL A 89 -1.93 -19.11 -0.80
CA VAL A 89 -0.74 -18.32 -0.50
C VAL A 89 0.50 -19.15 -0.83
N ASN A 90 1.52 -18.51 -1.40
CA ASN A 90 2.76 -19.19 -1.77
C ASN A 90 3.77 -19.15 -0.61
N ASN A 91 3.37 -19.67 0.55
CA ASN A 91 4.18 -19.71 1.76
C ASN A 91 4.40 -21.14 2.28
N GLU A 92 5.27 -21.28 3.28
CA GLU A 92 5.65 -22.59 3.82
C GLU A 92 4.47 -23.36 4.42
N ASP A 93 3.52 -22.64 5.02
CA ASP A 93 2.33 -23.22 5.66
C ASP A 93 1.24 -23.64 4.66
N ASN A 94 1.40 -23.29 3.37
CA ASN A 94 0.41 -23.51 2.32
C ASN A 94 -0.97 -22.95 2.69
N ASP A 95 -1.00 -21.74 3.24
CA ASP A 95 -2.22 -21.09 3.67
C ASP A 95 -3.24 -20.98 2.54
N ALA A 96 -4.50 -21.17 2.89
CA ALA A 96 -5.60 -21.06 1.96
C ALA A 96 -6.89 -20.70 2.67
N PHE A 97 -7.70 -19.87 2.03
CA PHE A 97 -8.99 -19.44 2.54
C PHE A 97 -9.99 -19.24 1.41
N TYR A 98 -11.28 -19.29 1.75
CA TYR A 98 -12.36 -19.06 0.81
C TYR A 98 -12.86 -17.63 0.89
N VAL A 99 -13.17 -17.07 -0.28
CA VAL A 99 -13.75 -15.74 -0.44
C VAL A 99 -15.08 -15.85 -1.16
N HIS A 100 -16.09 -15.17 -0.62
CA HIS A 100 -17.38 -14.95 -1.29
C HIS A 100 -17.35 -13.61 -2.01
N LEU A 101 -17.93 -13.57 -3.21
CA LEU A 101 -17.96 -12.35 -4.01
C LEU A 101 -19.12 -11.45 -3.57
N ARG A 102 -18.81 -10.16 -3.40
CA ARG A 102 -19.80 -9.13 -3.08
C ARG A 102 -20.81 -8.99 -4.21
N SER A 103 -22.07 -8.83 -3.82
CA SER A 103 -23.16 -8.51 -4.75
C SER A 103 -23.12 -7.06 -5.24
N ARG A 104 -22.58 -6.14 -4.44
CA ARG A 104 -22.46 -4.70 -4.70
C ARG A 104 -21.23 -4.11 -4.02
N TYR A 105 -20.76 -2.97 -4.52
CA TYR A 105 -19.73 -2.16 -3.85
C TYR A 105 -20.33 -0.82 -3.51
N GLU A 106 -20.41 -0.53 -2.23
CA GLU A 106 -20.87 0.74 -1.72
C GLU A 106 -19.66 1.59 -1.34
N VAL A 107 -19.79 2.90 -1.50
CA VAL A 107 -18.77 3.85 -1.05
C VAL A 107 -18.89 3.96 0.46
N GLU A 108 -17.75 3.82 1.15
CA GLU A 108 -17.69 3.86 2.61
C GLU A 108 -17.97 5.28 3.13
N GLN A 109 -18.56 5.36 4.32
CA GLN A 109 -18.70 6.65 5.03
C GLN A 109 -17.32 7.15 5.44
N ALA A 110 -17.15 8.47 5.57
CA ALA A 110 -15.88 9.05 5.98
C ALA A 110 -15.78 9.27 7.50
N VAL A 111 -16.89 9.14 8.23
CA VAL A 111 -16.97 9.41 9.68
C VAL A 111 -17.73 8.28 10.37
N TYR A 112 -17.12 7.71 11.40
CA TYR A 112 -17.67 6.62 12.20
C TYR A 112 -17.62 6.96 13.69
N PRO A 113 -18.54 6.44 14.51
CA PRO A 113 -18.44 6.53 15.96
C PRO A 113 -17.23 5.74 16.48
N GLN A 114 -16.80 6.06 17.70
CA GLN A 114 -15.75 5.31 18.40
C GLN A 114 -16.26 3.89 18.72
N PRO A 115 -15.63 2.82 18.22
CA PRO A 115 -15.93 1.46 18.66
C PRO A 115 -15.29 1.17 20.03
N SER A 116 -15.79 0.12 20.70
CA SER A 116 -15.23 -0.39 21.96
C SER A 116 -13.79 -0.89 21.80
N ARG A 117 -13.50 -1.49 20.64
CA ARG A 117 -12.19 -2.03 20.27
C ARG A 117 -11.88 -1.65 18.82
N LEU A 118 -10.74 -1.04 18.59
CA LEU A 118 -10.22 -0.70 17.27
C LEU A 118 -8.78 -1.19 17.15
N LEU A 119 -8.48 -2.00 16.15
CA LEU A 119 -7.12 -2.40 15.83
C LEU A 119 -6.70 -1.77 14.51
N ALA A 120 -5.49 -1.21 14.43
CA ALA A 120 -4.96 -0.58 13.22
C ALA A 120 -3.57 -1.10 12.89
N ILE A 121 -3.32 -1.35 11.60
CA ILE A 121 -2.01 -1.73 11.05
C ILE A 121 -1.84 -1.11 9.66
N SER A 122 -0.60 -0.83 9.27
CA SER A 122 -0.26 -0.15 8.02
C SER A 122 0.88 -0.86 7.28
N ASP A 123 1.05 -0.55 5.99
CA ASP A 123 2.26 -0.83 5.21
C ASP A 123 2.66 -2.33 5.22
N ILE A 124 1.67 -3.22 5.10
CA ILE A 124 1.91 -4.67 5.01
C ILE A 124 2.71 -5.05 3.76
N GLU A 125 2.62 -4.25 2.69
CA GLU A 125 3.47 -4.38 1.50
C GLU A 125 3.50 -5.83 0.95
N GLY A 126 2.32 -6.45 0.80
CA GLY A 126 2.19 -7.82 0.28
C GLY A 126 2.78 -8.93 1.17
N ASN A 127 3.02 -8.67 2.45
CA ASN A 127 3.53 -9.65 3.40
C ASN A 127 2.38 -10.41 4.11
N PHE A 128 1.90 -11.49 3.50
CA PHE A 128 0.77 -12.24 4.04
C PHE A 128 1.04 -12.87 5.41
N ASN A 129 2.26 -13.37 5.65
CA ASN A 129 2.62 -14.02 6.91
C ASN A 129 2.50 -13.05 8.10
N ALA A 130 3.10 -11.86 7.99
CA ALA A 130 2.95 -10.81 8.99
C ALA A 130 1.48 -10.47 9.23
N PHE A 131 0.73 -10.23 8.15
CA PHE A 131 -0.66 -9.82 8.26
C PHE A 131 -1.52 -10.91 8.92
N GLN A 132 -1.42 -12.16 8.47
CA GLN A 132 -2.20 -13.27 8.99
C GLN A 132 -1.90 -13.55 10.47
N SER A 133 -0.61 -13.59 10.85
CA SER A 133 -0.22 -13.85 12.23
C SER A 133 -0.63 -12.71 13.16
N PHE A 134 -0.47 -11.45 12.73
CA PHE A 134 -0.95 -10.29 13.47
C PHE A 134 -2.45 -10.36 13.75
N LEU A 135 -3.26 -10.67 12.73
CA LEU A 135 -4.71 -10.77 12.87
C LEU A 135 -5.12 -11.94 13.78
N VAL A 136 -4.46 -13.09 13.69
CA VAL A 136 -4.77 -14.26 14.55
C VAL A 136 -4.38 -13.99 15.99
N CYS A 137 -3.17 -13.51 16.26
CA CYS A 137 -2.68 -13.29 17.62
C CYS A 137 -3.41 -12.15 18.34
N ASN A 138 -3.99 -11.19 17.61
CA ASN A 138 -4.84 -10.15 18.17
C ASN A 138 -6.34 -10.51 18.16
N GLU A 139 -6.67 -11.77 17.89
CA GLU A 139 -8.03 -12.33 17.90
C GLU A 139 -9.00 -11.62 16.93
N VAL A 140 -8.48 -11.03 15.86
CA VAL A 140 -9.31 -10.43 14.80
C VAL A 140 -9.92 -11.52 13.93
N ILE A 141 -9.13 -12.56 13.66
CA ILE A 141 -9.56 -13.74 12.91
C ILE A 141 -9.17 -15.04 13.63
N ASP A 142 -9.93 -16.11 13.39
CA ASP A 142 -9.50 -17.47 13.75
C ASP A 142 -8.53 -18.06 12.71
N THR A 143 -8.00 -19.26 12.98
CA THR A 143 -7.12 -19.98 12.05
C THR A 143 -7.81 -20.47 10.78
N ASN A 144 -9.14 -20.36 10.69
CA ASN A 144 -9.93 -20.62 9.49
C ASN A 144 -10.30 -19.31 8.75
N TYR A 145 -9.69 -18.18 9.13
CA TYR A 145 -9.91 -16.86 8.54
C TYR A 145 -11.34 -16.31 8.75
N ASN A 146 -12.06 -16.76 9.78
CA ASN A 146 -13.34 -16.19 10.17
C ASN A 146 -13.13 -15.02 11.10
N TRP A 147 -14.02 -14.02 11.03
CA TRP A 147 -13.98 -12.86 11.93
C TRP A 147 -14.29 -13.27 13.37
N THR A 148 -13.44 -12.84 14.30
CA THR A 148 -13.60 -13.09 15.75
C THR A 148 -13.54 -11.82 16.59
N PHE A 149 -13.44 -10.65 15.95
CA PHE A 149 -13.27 -9.36 16.64
C PHE A 149 -14.59 -8.72 17.13
N GLY A 150 -15.69 -9.48 17.19
CA GLY A 150 -16.99 -8.97 17.64
C GLY A 150 -17.48 -7.76 16.84
N ASP A 151 -17.93 -6.72 17.54
CA ASP A 151 -18.33 -5.42 16.98
C ASP A 151 -17.14 -4.45 16.81
N GLY A 152 -15.90 -4.94 16.96
CA GLY A 152 -14.70 -4.13 16.85
C GLY A 152 -14.43 -3.67 15.42
N HIS A 153 -13.55 -2.69 15.29
CA HIS A 153 -13.11 -2.16 14.00
C HIS A 153 -11.65 -2.55 13.71
N LEU A 154 -11.36 -2.97 12.48
CA LEU A 154 -10.01 -3.14 11.96
C LEU A 154 -9.71 -2.04 10.95
N VAL A 155 -8.63 -1.28 11.13
CA VAL A 155 -8.17 -0.26 10.19
C VAL A 155 -6.91 -0.74 9.47
N LEU A 156 -6.97 -0.77 8.15
CA LEU A 156 -5.89 -1.13 7.25
C LEU A 156 -5.40 0.16 6.58
N LEU A 157 -4.32 0.74 7.10
CA LEU A 157 -3.92 2.13 6.86
C LEU A 157 -3.05 2.33 5.61
N GLY A 158 -3.39 1.67 4.50
CA GLY A 158 -2.72 1.84 3.21
C GLY A 158 -1.41 1.07 3.05
N ASP A 159 -0.93 1.03 1.81
CA ASP A 159 0.29 0.33 1.37
C ASP A 159 0.28 -1.18 1.68
N PHE A 160 -0.83 -1.84 1.34
CA PHE A 160 -0.98 -3.31 1.41
C PHE A 160 -0.49 -4.01 0.14
N VAL A 161 -0.15 -3.22 -0.90
CA VAL A 161 0.41 -3.69 -2.17
C VAL A 161 1.91 -3.35 -2.31
N ASP A 162 2.52 -3.83 -3.40
CA ASP A 162 3.96 -3.70 -3.72
C ASP A 162 4.93 -4.40 -2.77
N ARG A 163 6.20 -4.50 -3.21
CA ARG A 163 7.40 -5.05 -2.55
C ARG A 163 7.35 -6.53 -2.15
N GLY A 164 6.28 -7.00 -1.53
CA GLY A 164 6.07 -8.38 -1.14
C GLY A 164 5.52 -9.24 -2.28
N GLU A 165 5.44 -10.54 -1.98
CA GLU A 165 5.09 -11.58 -2.95
C GLU A 165 3.65 -12.09 -2.81
N ASP A 166 2.88 -11.65 -1.82
CA ASP A 166 1.51 -12.15 -1.59
C ASP A 166 0.45 -11.03 -1.60
N VAL A 167 0.66 -10.02 -2.45
CA VAL A 167 -0.20 -8.82 -2.58
C VAL A 167 -1.65 -9.19 -2.83
N ILE A 168 -1.91 -10.10 -3.78
CA ILE A 168 -3.28 -10.44 -4.16
C ILE A 168 -4.00 -11.19 -3.03
N GLN A 169 -3.27 -12.03 -2.29
CA GLN A 169 -3.78 -12.78 -1.15
C GLN A 169 -4.08 -11.85 0.03
N VAL A 170 -3.22 -10.87 0.29
CA VAL A 170 -3.46 -9.82 1.29
C VAL A 170 -4.73 -9.02 0.96
N LEU A 171 -4.89 -8.57 -0.29
CA LEU A 171 -6.10 -7.85 -0.72
C LEU A 171 -7.36 -8.72 -0.63
N TRP A 172 -7.29 -10.00 -0.99
CA TRP A 172 -8.42 -10.91 -0.85
C TRP A 172 -8.81 -11.18 0.59
N LEU A 173 -7.84 -11.28 1.49
CA LEU A 173 -8.12 -11.44 2.91
C LEU A 173 -8.86 -10.20 3.42
N ALA A 174 -8.33 -9.00 3.17
CA ALA A 174 -8.98 -7.72 3.52
C ALA A 174 -10.40 -7.61 2.94
N TYR A 175 -10.57 -7.90 1.65
CA TYR A 175 -11.86 -7.92 0.96
C TYR A 175 -12.88 -8.84 1.66
N SER A 176 -12.43 -10.04 2.06
CA SER A 176 -13.29 -11.04 2.70
C SER A 176 -13.68 -10.67 4.13
N LEU A 177 -12.78 -9.99 4.85
CA LEU A 177 -13.00 -9.62 6.24
C LEU A 177 -14.02 -8.50 6.40
N GLU A 178 -14.14 -7.61 5.42
CA GLU A 178 -15.16 -6.56 5.45
C GLU A 178 -16.59 -7.14 5.57
N GLU A 179 -16.96 -8.16 4.78
CA GLU A 179 -18.28 -8.79 4.88
C GLU A 179 -18.44 -9.58 6.20
N LYS A 180 -17.41 -10.35 6.57
CA LYS A 180 -17.40 -11.13 7.81
C LYS A 180 -17.49 -10.23 9.06
N ALA A 181 -16.90 -9.04 9.04
CA ALA A 181 -17.00 -8.09 10.13
C ALA A 181 -18.44 -7.54 10.24
N GLU A 182 -19.04 -7.16 9.11
CA GLU A 182 -20.41 -6.61 9.06
C GLU A 182 -21.46 -7.61 9.58
N GLU A 183 -21.28 -8.91 9.33
CA GLU A 183 -22.12 -9.99 9.89
C GLU A 183 -22.13 -10.02 11.43
N HIS A 184 -21.08 -9.48 12.06
CA HIS A 184 -20.90 -9.40 13.50
C HIS A 184 -21.01 -7.97 14.06
N CYS A 185 -21.55 -7.03 13.26
CA CYS A 185 -21.62 -5.61 13.58
C CYS A 185 -20.26 -4.92 13.78
N GLY A 186 -19.17 -5.56 13.36
CA GLY A 186 -17.84 -4.95 13.27
C GLY A 186 -17.64 -4.25 11.93
N LYS A 187 -16.43 -3.74 11.72
CA LYS A 187 -16.07 -3.07 10.46
C LYS A 187 -14.60 -3.27 10.12
N VAL A 188 -14.31 -3.41 8.83
CA VAL A 188 -12.96 -3.26 8.29
C VAL A 188 -12.92 -1.96 7.48
N HIS A 189 -11.97 -1.09 7.82
CA HIS A 189 -11.73 0.19 7.18
C HIS A 189 -10.46 0.07 6.35
N PHE A 190 -10.60 -0.04 5.03
CA PHE A 190 -9.44 -0.05 4.13
C PHE A 190 -9.19 1.39 3.65
N ILE A 191 -8.10 1.99 4.12
CA ILE A 191 -7.67 3.34 3.73
C ILE A 191 -6.62 3.22 2.63
N LEU A 192 -6.76 4.00 1.55
CA LEU A 192 -5.82 3.98 0.43
C LEU A 192 -4.49 4.63 0.82
N GLY A 193 -3.39 3.92 0.56
CA GLY A 193 -2.03 4.45 0.59
C GLY A 193 -1.54 4.85 -0.80
N ASN A 194 -0.31 5.37 -0.88
CA ASN A 194 0.21 5.77 -2.18
C ASN A 194 0.54 4.59 -3.09
N HIS A 195 0.87 3.41 -2.54
CA HIS A 195 1.18 2.24 -3.36
C HIS A 195 -0.05 1.66 -4.05
N GLU A 196 -1.25 1.72 -3.44
CA GLU A 196 -2.50 1.38 -4.13
C GLU A 196 -2.73 2.29 -5.35
N ILE A 197 -2.53 3.60 -5.17
CA ILE A 197 -2.70 4.61 -6.23
C ILE A 197 -1.68 4.39 -7.35
N LEU A 198 -0.40 4.17 -7.01
CA LEU A 198 0.66 3.86 -7.97
C LEU A 198 0.32 2.61 -8.79
N ASN A 199 -0.22 1.56 -8.17
CA ASN A 199 -0.62 0.34 -8.89
C ASN A 199 -1.77 0.60 -9.85
N ILE A 200 -2.79 1.36 -9.43
CA ILE A 200 -3.94 1.73 -10.27
C ILE A 200 -3.52 2.61 -11.46
N GLU A 201 -2.51 3.47 -11.28
CA GLU A 201 -1.91 4.30 -12.32
C GLU A 201 -0.91 3.53 -13.22
N GLY A 202 -0.48 2.34 -12.79
CA GLY A 202 0.45 1.45 -13.50
C GLY A 202 1.93 1.73 -13.24
N HIS A 203 2.30 2.36 -12.12
CA HIS A 203 3.69 2.62 -11.74
C HIS A 203 4.36 1.40 -11.11
N ALA A 204 5.05 0.61 -11.91
CA ALA A 204 5.75 -0.62 -11.51
C ALA A 204 7.06 -0.44 -10.72
N LYS A 205 7.30 0.69 -10.04
CA LYS A 205 8.60 0.94 -9.39
C LYS A 205 8.88 -0.04 -8.25
N TYR A 206 7.84 -0.37 -7.50
CA TYR A 206 7.94 -1.21 -6.31
C TYR A 206 7.20 -2.55 -6.46
N VAL A 207 6.52 -2.74 -7.60
CA VAL A 207 5.83 -3.97 -7.97
C VAL A 207 6.84 -5.10 -8.19
N ASP A 208 6.59 -6.26 -7.56
CA ASP A 208 7.36 -7.47 -7.88
C ASP A 208 7.15 -7.87 -9.35
N GLU A 209 8.22 -8.33 -9.99
CA GLU A 209 8.24 -8.60 -11.43
C GLU A 209 7.18 -9.64 -11.85
N LYS A 210 6.83 -10.59 -10.97
CA LYS A 210 5.81 -11.59 -11.28
C LYS A 210 4.45 -10.97 -11.59
N TYR A 211 4.08 -9.88 -10.92
CA TYR A 211 2.81 -9.20 -11.16
C TYR A 211 2.78 -8.48 -12.51
N ILE A 212 3.92 -7.96 -12.96
CA ILE A 212 4.04 -7.42 -14.33
C ILE A 212 3.77 -8.55 -15.32
N ARG A 213 4.39 -9.72 -15.11
CA ARG A 213 4.21 -10.87 -16.01
C ARG A 213 2.77 -11.36 -16.03
N VAL A 214 2.14 -11.55 -14.87
CA VAL A 214 0.73 -11.93 -14.76
C VAL A 214 -0.15 -10.92 -15.50
N ALA A 215 0.08 -9.63 -15.27
CA ALA A 215 -0.69 -8.58 -15.90
C ALA A 215 -0.58 -8.60 -17.42
N GLN A 216 0.61 -8.82 -17.97
CA GLN A 216 0.82 -8.94 -19.42
C GLN A 216 0.12 -10.17 -20.00
N GLU A 217 0.17 -11.32 -19.32
CA GLU A 217 -0.50 -12.54 -19.79
C GLU A 217 -2.04 -12.43 -19.74
N ILE A 218 -2.59 -11.83 -18.68
CA ILE A 218 -4.05 -11.64 -18.54
C ILE A 218 -4.57 -10.62 -19.56
N SER A 219 -3.89 -9.48 -19.70
CA SER A 219 -4.36 -8.38 -20.56
C SER A 219 -4.02 -8.55 -22.04
N GLY A 220 -2.98 -9.34 -22.35
CA GLY A 220 -2.36 -9.39 -23.68
C GLY A 220 -1.53 -8.16 -24.04
N GLU A 221 -1.42 -7.16 -23.15
CA GLU A 221 -0.65 -5.95 -23.36
C GLU A 221 0.84 -6.19 -23.08
N GLN A 222 1.71 -5.78 -24.01
CA GLN A 222 3.17 -5.88 -23.81
C GLN A 222 3.72 -4.69 -23.02
N ASP A 223 3.04 -3.55 -23.09
CA ASP A 223 3.38 -2.38 -22.27
C ASP A 223 3.02 -2.65 -20.81
N TRP A 224 4.03 -2.72 -19.94
CA TRP A 224 3.86 -3.05 -18.53
C TRP A 224 2.97 -2.05 -17.78
N LYS A 225 2.99 -0.76 -18.16
CA LYS A 225 2.15 0.26 -17.51
C LYS A 225 0.69 -0.03 -17.84
N LYS A 226 0.36 -0.28 -19.12
CA LYS A 226 -1.00 -0.66 -19.53
C LYS A 226 -1.45 -1.98 -18.92
N ALA A 227 -0.57 -2.98 -18.89
CA ALA A 227 -0.86 -4.28 -18.31
C ALA A 227 -1.19 -4.15 -16.81
N LEU A 228 -0.37 -3.46 -16.02
CA LEU A 228 -0.64 -3.26 -14.59
C LEU A 228 -1.94 -2.48 -14.34
N ARG A 229 -2.19 -1.41 -15.10
CA ARG A 229 -3.47 -0.69 -15.03
C ARG A 229 -4.66 -1.60 -15.29
N TYR A 230 -4.52 -2.60 -16.17
CA TYR A 230 -5.58 -3.53 -16.48
C TYR A 230 -5.96 -4.41 -15.28
N ILE A 231 -4.97 -4.97 -14.54
CA ILE A 231 -5.26 -5.85 -13.40
C ILE A 231 -5.82 -5.13 -12.18
N PHE A 232 -5.60 -3.82 -12.07
CA PHE A 232 -6.23 -2.95 -11.08
C PHE A 232 -7.29 -2.02 -11.69
N SER A 233 -7.85 -2.37 -12.86
CA SER A 233 -8.91 -1.59 -13.52
C SER A 233 -10.29 -1.83 -12.90
N GLU A 234 -11.28 -1.04 -13.32
CA GLU A 234 -12.69 -1.28 -13.01
C GLU A 234 -13.26 -2.59 -13.60
N HIS A 235 -12.53 -3.24 -14.52
CA HIS A 235 -12.89 -4.55 -15.02
C HIS A 235 -12.49 -5.68 -14.05
N ALA A 236 -11.45 -5.45 -13.25
CA ALA A 236 -11.01 -6.38 -12.22
C ALA A 236 -11.85 -6.25 -10.94
N GLU A 237 -12.15 -7.38 -10.29
CA GLU A 237 -12.91 -7.42 -9.03
C GLU A 237 -12.27 -6.58 -7.91
N LEU A 238 -10.99 -6.82 -7.62
CA LEU A 238 -10.24 -6.05 -6.63
C LEU A 238 -10.08 -4.57 -7.05
N GLY A 239 -9.97 -4.29 -8.35
CA GLY A 239 -9.90 -2.92 -8.85
C GLY A 239 -11.21 -2.14 -8.64
N ARG A 240 -12.38 -2.78 -8.78
CA ARG A 240 -13.67 -2.16 -8.41
C ARG A 240 -13.75 -1.90 -6.92
N TRP A 241 -13.35 -2.88 -6.11
CA TRP A 241 -13.38 -2.78 -4.66
C TRP A 241 -12.46 -1.67 -4.14
N LEU A 242 -11.21 -1.57 -4.61
CA LEU A 242 -10.29 -0.50 -4.22
C LEU A 242 -10.81 0.90 -4.54
N ARG A 243 -11.58 1.06 -5.63
CA ARG A 243 -12.17 2.35 -6.02
C ARG A 243 -13.31 2.82 -5.11
N THR A 244 -13.81 1.99 -4.20
CA THR A 244 -14.82 2.42 -3.21
C THR A 244 -14.22 2.92 -1.91
N LYS A 245 -12.90 2.80 -1.75
CA LYS A 245 -12.20 3.09 -0.51
C LYS A 245 -11.94 4.58 -0.29
N ASN A 246 -11.75 4.93 0.97
CA ASN A 246 -11.43 6.28 1.41
C ASN A 246 -9.90 6.46 1.46
N SER A 247 -9.47 7.71 1.38
CA SER A 247 -8.07 8.14 1.62
C SER A 247 -7.86 8.68 3.04
N VAL A 248 -8.95 9.07 3.70
CA VAL A 248 -8.95 9.54 5.08
C VAL A 248 -10.29 9.21 5.72
N GLU A 249 -10.29 8.77 6.98
CA GLU A 249 -11.51 8.57 7.76
C GLU A 249 -11.35 9.11 9.16
N LYS A 250 -12.45 9.56 9.76
CA LYS A 250 -12.53 9.89 11.18
C LYS A 250 -13.29 8.77 11.91
N ILE A 251 -12.65 8.10 12.86
CA ILE A 251 -13.27 7.06 13.67
C ILE A 251 -13.17 7.48 15.14
N GLY A 252 -14.30 7.86 15.73
CA GLY A 252 -14.30 8.51 17.04
C GLY A 252 -13.53 9.84 16.99
N GLY A 253 -12.57 9.98 17.91
CA GLY A 253 -11.66 11.14 17.98
C GLY A 253 -10.45 11.05 17.05
N HIS A 254 -10.28 9.99 16.26
CA HIS A 254 -9.05 9.74 15.50
C HIS A 254 -9.25 9.94 14.00
N LEU A 255 -8.36 10.72 13.37
CA LEU A 255 -8.19 10.73 11.92
C LEU A 255 -7.22 9.62 11.51
N PHE A 256 -7.65 8.74 10.62
CA PHE A 256 -6.82 7.73 9.98
C PHE A 256 -6.52 8.16 8.55
N VAL A 257 -5.26 8.40 8.26
CA VAL A 257 -4.76 8.78 6.93
C VAL A 257 -3.41 8.14 6.69
N HIS A 258 -3.15 7.63 5.48
CA HIS A 258 -1.94 6.85 5.21
C HIS A 258 -0.64 7.62 5.51
N ALA A 259 -0.42 8.79 4.91
CA ALA A 259 0.82 9.54 5.11
C ALA A 259 0.68 10.71 6.11
N GLY A 260 -0.43 11.46 6.01
CA GLY A 260 -0.69 12.63 6.85
C GLY A 260 -1.45 13.71 6.10
N LEU A 261 -2.18 14.56 6.83
CA LEU A 261 -2.78 15.78 6.27
C LEU A 261 -1.79 16.93 6.40
N SER A 262 -1.58 17.71 5.33
CA SER A 262 -0.69 18.86 5.39
C SER A 262 -1.41 20.09 5.97
N PRO A 263 -0.68 21.08 6.53
CA PRO A 263 -1.27 22.29 7.13
C PRO A 263 -2.14 23.11 6.16
N GLU A 264 -1.97 22.93 4.85
CA GLU A 264 -2.79 23.58 3.84
C GLU A 264 -4.18 22.93 3.67
N THR A 265 -4.40 21.74 4.23
CA THR A 265 -5.64 20.96 4.04
C THR A 265 -6.90 21.70 4.52
N PRO A 266 -6.94 22.30 5.73
CA PRO A 266 -8.10 23.09 6.18
C PRO A 266 -8.44 24.27 5.24
N GLY A 267 -7.42 24.83 4.57
CA GLY A 267 -7.58 25.92 3.62
C GLY A 267 -8.35 25.55 2.34
N LEU A 268 -8.55 24.25 2.07
CA LEU A 268 -9.41 23.78 0.98
C LEU A 268 -10.91 23.93 1.29
N CYS A 269 -11.28 24.12 2.56
CA CYS A 269 -12.67 24.21 3.02
C CYS A 269 -13.53 23.00 2.61
N LEU A 270 -12.95 21.80 2.59
CA LEU A 270 -13.63 20.55 2.24
C LEU A 270 -13.92 19.71 3.49
N SER A 271 -15.02 18.97 3.45
CA SER A 271 -15.28 17.86 4.39
C SER A 271 -14.46 16.61 4.02
N LEU A 272 -14.32 15.67 4.97
CA LEU A 272 -13.67 14.38 4.70
C LEU A 272 -14.34 13.60 3.56
N THR A 273 -15.67 13.67 3.47
CA THR A 273 -16.43 13.05 2.37
C THR A 273 -16.05 13.66 1.02
N GLU A 274 -15.98 14.99 0.91
CA GLU A 274 -15.59 15.67 -0.33
C GLU A 274 -14.14 15.38 -0.72
N ILE A 275 -13.22 15.34 0.25
CA ILE A 275 -11.83 14.91 0.02
C ILE A 275 -11.80 13.52 -0.61
N ASN A 276 -12.48 12.55 0.00
CA ASN A 276 -12.51 11.17 -0.47
C ASN A 276 -13.21 11.03 -1.84
N ASP A 277 -14.27 11.79 -2.11
CA ASP A 277 -14.95 11.81 -3.41
C ASP A 277 -14.05 12.35 -4.51
N ILE A 278 -13.29 13.42 -4.24
CA ILE A 278 -12.33 13.97 -5.20
C ILE A 278 -11.20 12.97 -5.46
N VAL A 279 -10.69 12.29 -4.42
CA VAL A 279 -9.67 11.26 -4.58
C VAL A 279 -10.18 10.10 -5.44
N ARG A 280 -11.34 9.52 -5.11
CA ARG A 280 -11.95 8.43 -5.88
C ARG A 280 -12.22 8.82 -7.33
N LYS A 281 -12.71 10.04 -7.58
CA LYS A 281 -12.99 10.52 -8.94
C LYS A 281 -11.73 10.61 -9.81
N ASN A 282 -10.57 10.84 -9.19
CA ASN A 282 -9.31 11.06 -9.89
C ASN A 282 -8.34 9.87 -9.79
N ILE A 283 -8.72 8.79 -9.10
CA ILE A 283 -7.89 7.59 -8.97
C ILE A 283 -7.52 7.02 -10.36
N GLY A 284 -6.24 6.80 -10.60
CA GLY A 284 -5.71 6.36 -11.90
C GLY A 284 -5.29 7.48 -12.85
N ARG A 285 -5.35 8.76 -12.42
CA ARG A 285 -4.67 9.90 -13.05
C ARG A 285 -3.39 10.21 -12.27
N ASP A 286 -2.26 10.24 -12.96
CA ASP A 286 -0.93 10.55 -12.37
C ASP A 286 -0.79 12.06 -12.07
N LEU A 287 -1.58 12.59 -11.14
CA LEU A 287 -1.56 14.01 -10.78
C LEU A 287 -0.31 14.38 -9.96
N TYR A 288 0.42 13.39 -9.45
CA TYR A 288 1.71 13.59 -8.80
C TYR A 288 2.78 14.08 -9.79
N HIS A 289 2.83 13.52 -11.01
CA HIS A 289 3.79 13.91 -12.05
C HIS A 289 3.19 14.82 -13.13
N GLU A 290 1.90 14.64 -13.45
CA GLU A 290 1.19 15.31 -14.54
C GLU A 290 -0.06 16.05 -13.99
N PRO A 291 0.12 17.18 -13.28
CA PRO A 291 -0.99 17.95 -12.73
C PRO A 291 -1.92 18.43 -13.86
N GLY A 292 -3.23 18.38 -13.60
CA GLY A 292 -4.28 18.87 -14.51
C GLY A 292 -4.76 20.29 -14.16
N ASP A 293 -5.93 20.67 -14.68
CA ASP A 293 -6.50 22.00 -14.44
C ASP A 293 -7.19 22.16 -13.08
N ASP A 294 -7.53 21.06 -12.41
CA ASP A 294 -8.19 21.04 -11.10
C ASP A 294 -7.13 21.10 -9.98
N GLU A 295 -6.91 22.30 -9.44
CA GLU A 295 -5.91 22.55 -8.39
C GLU A 295 -6.19 21.75 -7.11
N THR A 296 -7.46 21.56 -6.75
CA THR A 296 -7.85 20.78 -5.57
C THR A 296 -7.51 19.30 -5.75
N ALA A 297 -7.82 18.73 -6.92
CA ALA A 297 -7.43 17.35 -7.23
C ALA A 297 -5.90 17.19 -7.28
N ASN A 298 -5.19 18.18 -7.86
CA ASN A 298 -3.72 18.17 -7.90
C ASN A 298 -3.11 18.19 -6.50
N PHE A 299 -3.72 18.91 -5.55
CA PHE A 299 -3.29 18.90 -4.15
C PHE A 299 -3.55 17.54 -3.51
N LEU A 300 -4.77 17.01 -3.63
CA LEU A 300 -5.22 15.78 -2.95
C LEU A 300 -4.60 14.48 -3.50
N LEU A 301 -3.97 14.49 -4.68
CA LEU A 301 -3.20 13.37 -5.22
C LEU A 301 -1.72 13.73 -5.51
N GLY A 302 -1.30 14.93 -5.14
CA GLY A 302 0.04 15.45 -5.38
C GLY A 302 1.04 15.12 -4.27
N LYS A 303 2.13 15.89 -4.22
CA LYS A 303 3.27 15.67 -3.31
C LYS A 303 3.00 15.93 -1.83
N THR A 304 2.01 16.77 -1.53
CA THR A 304 1.57 17.14 -0.18
C THR A 304 0.21 16.54 0.15
N SER A 305 -0.23 15.57 -0.64
CA SER A 305 -1.53 14.91 -0.45
C SER A 305 -1.58 14.06 0.82
N PRO A 306 -2.79 13.69 1.27
CA PRO A 306 -3.03 12.65 2.29
C PRO A 306 -2.24 11.34 2.08
N LEU A 307 -1.87 11.04 0.83
CA LEU A 307 -1.19 9.83 0.41
C LEU A 307 0.34 9.91 0.50
N TRP A 308 0.92 11.12 0.55
CA TRP A 308 2.38 11.30 0.43
C TRP A 308 3.01 12.24 1.48
N TYR A 309 2.20 13.01 2.20
CA TYR A 309 2.70 14.05 3.08
C TYR A 309 3.35 13.47 4.34
N ARG A 310 4.66 13.65 4.49
CA ARG A 310 5.47 13.17 5.61
C ARG A 310 5.65 14.20 6.72
N GLY A 311 5.19 15.43 6.51
CA GLY A 311 5.61 16.58 7.32
C GLY A 311 5.12 16.52 8.77
N LEU A 312 4.04 15.78 9.06
CA LEU A 312 3.65 15.48 10.45
C LEU A 312 4.70 14.56 11.12
N ALA A 313 5.06 13.45 10.47
CA ALA A 313 5.92 12.44 11.07
C ALA A 313 7.43 12.78 11.05
N ALA A 314 7.91 13.45 10.01
CA ALA A 314 9.35 13.68 9.82
C ALA A 314 9.67 14.89 8.93
N LYS A 315 10.89 15.43 9.10
CA LYS A 315 11.45 16.40 8.17
C LYS A 315 11.66 15.76 6.79
N TYR A 316 11.26 16.45 5.73
CA TYR A 316 11.42 15.95 4.36
C TYR A 316 12.17 16.95 3.46
N LYS A 317 12.63 16.48 2.29
CA LYS A 317 13.40 17.31 1.34
C LYS A 317 12.63 18.48 0.73
N TYR A 318 11.29 18.40 0.72
CA TYR A 318 10.43 19.38 0.05
C TYR A 318 9.72 20.36 1.01
N TYR A 319 9.64 20.03 2.30
CA TYR A 319 8.97 20.82 3.32
C TYR A 319 9.54 20.53 4.70
N LEU A 320 9.36 21.46 5.63
CA LEU A 320 9.76 21.29 7.02
C LEU A 320 8.81 20.30 7.72
N LYS A 321 9.23 19.82 8.90
CA LYS A 321 8.30 19.13 9.81
C LYS A 321 7.27 20.16 10.30
N ALA A 322 5.99 19.81 10.33
CA ALA A 322 4.93 20.68 10.79
C ALA A 322 5.12 21.03 12.28
N SER A 323 4.66 22.21 12.69
CA SER A 323 4.60 22.55 14.11
C SER A 323 3.38 21.90 14.79
N GLU A 324 3.36 21.94 16.12
CA GLU A 324 2.19 21.48 16.88
C GLU A 324 0.96 22.37 16.61
N GLU A 325 1.15 23.69 16.46
CA GLU A 325 0.05 24.60 16.15
C GLU A 325 -0.58 24.29 14.78
N GLU A 326 0.25 23.92 13.79
CA GLU A 326 -0.25 23.51 12.47
C GLU A 326 -1.04 22.18 12.54
N LEU A 327 -0.66 21.26 13.44
CA LEU A 327 -1.43 20.03 13.69
C LEU A 327 -2.76 20.35 14.41
N ASP A 328 -2.73 21.26 15.38
CA ASP A 328 -3.94 21.70 16.10
C ASP A 328 -4.96 22.32 15.14
N GLU A 329 -4.53 23.13 14.17
CA GLU A 329 -5.42 23.68 13.13
C GLU A 329 -6.11 22.59 12.30
N ILE A 330 -5.41 21.49 12.00
CA ILE A 330 -5.98 20.34 11.28
C ILE A 330 -7.01 19.62 12.17
N LEU A 331 -6.64 19.33 13.42
CA LEU A 331 -7.48 18.63 14.38
C LEU A 331 -8.76 19.42 14.67
N ASP A 332 -8.66 20.71 14.93
CA ASP A 332 -9.79 21.60 15.17
C ASP A 332 -10.74 21.64 13.97
N TYR A 333 -10.20 21.76 12.75
CA TYR A 333 -11.01 21.84 11.54
C TYR A 333 -11.85 20.57 11.29
N PHE A 334 -11.29 19.40 11.60
CA PHE A 334 -11.99 18.11 11.44
C PHE A 334 -12.64 17.61 12.76
N GLU A 335 -12.63 18.43 13.80
CA GLU A 335 -13.12 18.14 15.15
C GLU A 335 -12.54 16.84 15.73
N ALA A 336 -11.27 16.54 15.46
CA ALA A 336 -10.58 15.34 15.89
C ALA A 336 -9.61 15.63 17.05
N GLU A 337 -9.17 14.59 17.74
CA GLU A 337 -8.23 14.64 18.87
C GLU A 337 -6.84 14.15 18.49
N LYS A 338 -6.76 13.17 17.57
CA LYS A 338 -5.49 12.55 17.16
C LYS A 338 -5.47 12.24 15.67
N VAL A 339 -4.27 12.18 15.09
CA VAL A 339 -4.00 11.65 13.75
C VAL A 339 -3.17 10.38 13.85
N VAL A 340 -3.59 9.32 13.16
CA VAL A 340 -2.85 8.06 13.04
C VAL A 340 -2.35 7.94 11.60
N VAL A 341 -1.05 7.68 11.44
CA VAL A 341 -0.37 7.61 10.13
C VAL A 341 0.50 6.36 9.99
N GLY A 342 0.62 5.87 8.76
CA GLY A 342 1.63 4.92 8.31
C GLY A 342 2.76 5.61 7.56
N HIS A 343 3.20 5.03 6.42
CA HIS A 343 4.09 5.61 5.38
C HIS A 343 5.53 6.00 5.76
N VAL A 344 5.74 6.36 7.03
CA VAL A 344 7.02 6.75 7.61
C VAL A 344 7.42 5.72 8.64
N VAL A 345 8.22 4.76 8.18
CA VAL A 345 8.82 3.71 9.02
C VAL A 345 9.45 4.28 10.29
N VAL A 346 8.98 3.78 11.44
CA VAL A 346 9.51 3.99 12.79
C VAL A 346 10.01 2.67 13.38
N ASP A 347 10.84 2.74 14.44
CA ASP A 347 11.41 1.55 15.08
C ASP A 347 10.39 0.80 15.97
N ASP A 348 9.43 1.53 16.56
CA ASP A 348 8.30 1.01 17.31
C ASP A 348 7.07 1.91 17.08
N VAL A 349 5.86 1.44 17.43
CA VAL A 349 4.67 2.31 17.45
C VAL A 349 4.96 3.48 18.39
N ALA A 350 4.91 4.70 17.86
CA ALA A 350 5.42 5.88 18.56
C ALA A 350 4.46 7.06 18.41
N THR A 351 4.46 7.93 19.42
CA THR A 351 3.70 9.17 19.39
C THR A 351 4.60 10.38 19.11
N ASP A 352 3.97 11.52 18.86
CA ASP A 352 4.60 12.84 18.69
C ASP A 352 3.55 13.91 19.04
N TYR A 353 3.99 15.15 19.24
CA TYR A 353 3.11 16.29 19.58
C TYR A 353 2.20 16.02 20.79
N ASP A 354 2.78 15.63 21.93
CA ASP A 354 2.02 15.31 23.15
C ASP A 354 0.89 14.30 22.91
N GLY A 355 1.18 13.26 22.13
CA GLY A 355 0.24 12.18 21.85
C GLY A 355 -0.80 12.44 20.76
N LYS A 356 -0.78 13.61 20.12
CA LYS A 356 -1.71 13.98 19.04
C LYS A 356 -1.42 13.27 17.71
N LEU A 357 -0.17 12.86 17.47
CA LEU A 357 0.20 12.03 16.32
C LEU A 357 0.59 10.63 16.78
N ILE A 358 0.09 9.59 16.10
CA ILE A 358 0.48 8.19 16.30
C ILE A 358 1.02 7.64 14.98
N LYS A 359 2.24 7.11 14.97
CA LYS A 359 2.91 6.51 13.82
C LYS A 359 2.90 4.98 13.96
N ILE A 360 2.38 4.28 12.95
CA ILE A 360 2.15 2.82 12.98
C ILE A 360 2.73 2.06 11.79
N ASP A 361 3.58 2.70 10.98
CA ASP A 361 4.38 2.01 9.94
C ASP A 361 5.69 1.51 10.56
N LEU A 362 5.86 0.19 10.58
CA LEU A 362 7.04 -0.48 11.07
C LEU A 362 7.55 -1.46 10.02
N LYS A 363 8.82 -1.82 10.15
CA LYS A 363 9.38 -2.90 9.35
C LYS A 363 8.86 -4.26 9.84
N HIS A 364 7.81 -4.76 9.20
CA HIS A 364 7.22 -6.08 9.49
C HIS A 364 8.16 -7.24 9.18
N SER A 365 8.13 -8.29 10.02
CA SER A 365 8.88 -9.52 9.79
C SER A 365 8.26 -10.34 8.65
N ARG A 366 9.07 -11.14 7.94
CA ARG A 366 8.56 -12.10 6.95
C ARG A 366 8.05 -13.39 7.60
N ASP A 367 8.46 -13.63 8.83
CA ASP A 367 8.08 -14.80 9.60
C ASP A 367 6.81 -14.48 10.39
N LYS A 368 5.97 -15.50 10.60
CA LYS A 368 4.79 -15.39 11.45
C LYS A 368 5.19 -15.35 12.91
N CYS A 369 4.44 -14.62 13.73
CA CYS A 369 4.57 -14.61 15.19
C CYS A 369 6.00 -14.26 15.63
N SER A 370 6.59 -13.21 15.05
CA SER A 370 7.98 -12.83 15.33
C SER A 370 8.13 -11.88 16.51
N GLY A 371 7.07 -11.14 16.86
CA GLY A 371 7.09 -10.02 17.80
C GLY A 371 7.46 -8.66 17.16
N ASP A 372 7.84 -8.65 15.87
CA ASP A 372 8.27 -7.44 15.17
C ASP A 372 7.17 -6.79 14.33
N THR A 373 6.10 -7.54 14.02
CA THR A 373 4.92 -6.98 13.35
C THR A 373 4.00 -6.40 14.41
N LYS A 374 3.81 -5.08 14.34
CA LYS A 374 3.08 -4.33 15.36
C LYS A 374 2.02 -3.42 14.77
N GLY A 375 1.08 -3.02 15.63
CA GLY A 375 0.03 -2.07 15.31
C GLY A 375 -0.51 -1.37 16.55
N LEU A 376 -1.56 -0.59 16.34
CA LEU A 376 -2.24 0.19 17.37
C LEU A 376 -3.55 -0.50 17.75
N LEU A 377 -3.75 -0.76 19.03
CA LEU A 377 -5.04 -1.16 19.59
C LEU A 377 -5.59 0.00 20.43
N VAL A 378 -6.80 0.45 20.13
CA VAL A 378 -7.55 1.35 21.01
C VAL A 378 -8.69 0.56 21.64
N LYS A 379 -8.69 0.47 22.97
CA LYS A 379 -9.70 -0.26 23.74
C LYS A 379 -10.20 0.62 24.87
N ASP A 380 -11.51 0.86 24.89
CA ASP A 380 -12.16 1.70 25.90
C ASP A 380 -11.51 3.10 26.06
N GLY A 381 -11.02 3.66 24.94
CA GLY A 381 -10.35 4.97 24.88
C GLY A 381 -8.86 4.96 25.23
N ILE A 382 -8.29 3.81 25.60
CA ILE A 382 -6.87 3.68 25.91
C ILE A 382 -6.14 3.11 24.69
N ALA A 383 -5.03 3.73 24.31
CA ALA A 383 -4.17 3.28 23.23
C ALA A 383 -3.11 2.30 23.75
N PHE A 384 -2.88 1.23 22.99
CA PHE A 384 -1.89 0.20 23.22
C PHE A 384 -1.12 -0.04 21.94
N LYS A 385 0.18 -0.30 22.04
CA LYS A 385 0.91 -0.98 20.98
C LYS A 385 0.77 -2.48 21.19
N VAL A 386 0.54 -3.20 20.09
CA VAL A 386 0.35 -4.65 20.11
C VAL A 386 1.19 -5.32 19.04
N ASP A 387 1.67 -6.52 19.31
CA ASP A 387 2.48 -7.30 18.38
C ASP A 387 1.73 -8.53 17.83
N ASP A 388 2.35 -9.25 16.90
CA ASP A 388 1.87 -10.51 16.34
C ASP A 388 2.13 -11.73 17.25
N LEU A 389 2.39 -11.50 18.54
CA LEU A 389 2.33 -12.48 19.63
C LEU A 389 1.13 -12.25 20.57
N GLY A 390 0.39 -11.16 20.35
CA GLY A 390 -0.75 -10.77 21.18
C GLY A 390 -0.34 -10.08 22.48
N ASN A 391 0.90 -9.60 22.59
CA ASN A 391 1.32 -8.79 23.73
C ASN A 391 0.74 -7.38 23.57
N GLU A 392 0.18 -6.84 24.65
CA GLU A 392 -0.35 -5.48 24.71
C GLU A 392 0.49 -4.65 25.68
N GLU A 393 0.99 -3.49 25.22
CA GLU A 393 1.68 -2.50 26.06
C GLU A 393 0.98 -1.16 25.89
N VAL A 394 0.70 -0.46 27.00
CA VAL A 394 0.08 0.86 26.94
C VAL A 394 0.98 1.79 26.11
N LEU A 395 0.39 2.49 25.16
CA LEU A 395 1.10 3.49 24.37
C LEU A 395 1.22 4.76 25.22
N GLU A 396 2.37 4.92 25.87
CA GLU A 396 2.70 6.11 26.63
C GLU A 396 3.11 7.26 25.69
N ASP A 397 2.80 8.50 26.09
CA ASP A 397 3.31 9.67 25.39
C ASP A 397 4.80 9.85 25.71
N GLU A 398 5.65 9.79 24.68
CA GLU A 398 7.11 9.84 24.83
C GLU A 398 7.60 11.10 25.58
N ASP A 399 6.80 12.17 25.61
CA ASP A 399 7.12 13.43 26.30
C ASP A 399 6.85 13.43 27.82
N LEU A 400 6.24 12.38 28.39
CA LEU A 400 6.08 12.21 29.84
C LEU A 400 7.29 11.52 30.51
N ALA A 401 8.26 11.06 29.73
CA ALA A 401 9.48 10.41 30.23
C ALA A 401 10.59 11.40 30.63
N VAL A 402 10.25 12.54 31.25
CA VAL A 402 11.22 13.37 31.99
C VAL A 402 10.56 14.00 33.22
N TYR A 403 10.65 13.32 34.37
CA TYR A 403 10.70 13.98 35.70
C TYR A 403 11.55 13.18 36.69
#